data_AF-A0A642PNU6-F1
#
_entry.id   AF-A0A642PNU6-F1
#
_cell.length_a   1.000
_cell.length_b   1.000
_cell.length_c   1.000
_cell.angle_alpha   90.00
_cell.angle_beta   90.00
_cell.angle_gamma   90.00
#
_symmetry.space_group_name_H-M   'P 1'
#
loop_
_entity.id
_entity.type
_entity.pdbx_description
1 polymer ?
#
loop_
_entity_poly.entity_id
_entity_poly.type
_entity_poly.pdbx_seq_one_letter_code
_entity_poly.pdbx_strand_id
1 'polypeptide(L)'
;MTIEEIRDIPIAVFLARMGYEPARRRGDEYWYLAPYREERTASFQLNVRKDIWHDFGTGQGGDIFTLAGEFIGSGNFKAQARFITGIWGGLAPEHKTVSRSGENDREDSHRQESFTKVQSGPLHNSVLLRYLAERGISGDVAMPNCKEIRYTLHGKRYFAIGFRNVSGGYEVRNRFFKASLSPKDISLMDNGSDT
;
A
#
# COMPACT_ATOMS: atom_id res chain seq x y z
N MET A 1 1.42 26.87 -19.18
CA MET A 1 0.48 25.76 -19.01
C MET A 1 -0.67 26.21 -18.13
N THR A 2 -1.91 25.89 -18.50
CA THR A 2 -3.10 26.05 -17.65
C THR A 2 -3.18 24.93 -16.62
N ILE A 3 -4.12 25.01 -15.67
CA ILE A 3 -4.32 23.97 -14.65
C ILE A 3 -4.85 22.68 -15.29
N GLU A 4 -5.74 22.82 -16.28
CA GLU A 4 -6.32 21.72 -17.04
C GLU A 4 -5.24 20.97 -17.81
N GLU A 5 -4.36 21.70 -18.51
CA GLU A 5 -3.21 21.12 -19.22
C GLU A 5 -2.25 20.37 -18.28
N ILE A 6 -2.12 20.82 -17.02
CA ILE A 6 -1.31 20.12 -16.01
C ILE A 6 -1.99 18.83 -15.55
N ARG A 7 -3.32 18.84 -15.37
CA ARG A 7 -4.08 17.64 -14.97
C ARG A 7 -4.03 16.55 -16.04
N ASP A 8 -3.91 16.94 -17.30
CA ASP A 8 -3.82 16.01 -18.42
C ASP A 8 -2.42 15.44 -18.64
N ILE A 9 -1.42 15.87 -17.85
CA ILE A 9 -0.10 15.24 -17.86
C ILE A 9 -0.21 13.85 -17.22
N PRO A 10 0.08 12.76 -17.95
CA PRO A 10 0.10 11.43 -17.35
C PRO A 10 1.23 11.33 -16.32
N ILE A 11 0.92 10.87 -15.12
CA ILE A 11 1.88 10.74 -14.02
C ILE A 11 3.05 9.84 -14.42
N ALA A 12 2.80 8.79 -15.21
CA ALA A 12 3.86 7.90 -15.71
C ALA A 12 4.90 8.66 -16.55
N VAL A 13 4.44 9.60 -17.39
CA VAL A 13 5.29 10.44 -18.24
C VAL A 13 6.03 11.48 -17.39
N PHE A 14 5.35 12.05 -16.40
CA PHE A 14 5.96 12.97 -15.44
C PHE A 14 7.11 12.31 -14.66
N LEU A 15 6.89 11.10 -14.14
CA LEU A 15 7.91 10.30 -13.44
C LEU A 15 9.08 9.94 -14.35
N ALA A 16 8.81 9.49 -15.58
CA ALA A 16 9.85 9.17 -16.56
C ALA A 16 10.73 10.38 -16.90
N ARG A 17 10.13 11.57 -17.04
CA ARG A 17 10.89 12.83 -17.25
C ARG A 17 11.83 13.17 -16.09
N MET A 18 11.48 12.75 -14.87
CA MET A 18 12.33 12.90 -13.69
C MET A 18 13.32 11.74 -13.52
N GLY A 19 13.37 10.80 -14.47
CA GLY A 19 14.30 9.66 -14.47
C GLY A 19 13.83 8.46 -13.64
N TYR A 20 12.56 8.42 -13.23
CA TYR A 20 12.02 7.27 -12.50
C TYR A 20 11.40 6.25 -13.46
N GLU A 21 11.96 5.05 -13.45
CA GLU A 21 11.43 3.89 -14.17
C GLU A 21 10.69 2.95 -13.19
N PRO A 22 9.59 2.32 -13.63
CA PRO A 22 8.89 1.36 -12.79
C PRO A 22 9.76 0.12 -12.59
N ALA A 23 9.91 -0.28 -11.32
CA ALA A 23 10.54 -1.54 -10.93
C ALA A 23 9.73 -2.76 -11.38
N ARG A 24 8.40 -2.62 -11.51
CA ARG A 24 7.51 -3.69 -12.00
C ARG A 24 6.28 -3.10 -12.67
N ARG A 25 5.77 -3.77 -13.71
CA ARG A 25 4.52 -3.41 -14.40
C ARG A 25 3.57 -4.60 -14.39
N ARG A 26 2.28 -4.36 -14.11
CA ARG A 26 1.26 -5.40 -14.16
C ARG A 26 -0.10 -4.83 -14.58
N GLY A 27 -0.48 -5.06 -15.83
CA GLY A 27 -1.66 -4.41 -16.41
C GLY A 27 -1.53 -2.89 -16.30
N ASP A 28 -2.55 -2.23 -15.74
CA ASP A 28 -2.55 -0.79 -15.52
C ASP A 28 -1.76 -0.35 -14.28
N GLU A 29 -1.13 -1.26 -13.53
CA GLU A 29 -0.44 -0.94 -12.27
C GLU A 29 1.07 -0.96 -12.44
N TYR A 30 1.68 0.21 -12.30
CA TYR A 30 3.11 0.40 -12.36
C TYR A 30 3.64 0.62 -10.94
N TRP A 31 4.64 -0.17 -10.56
CA TRP A 31 5.24 -0.12 -9.24
C TRP A 31 6.63 0.49 -9.34
N TYR A 32 6.88 1.51 -8.51
CA TYR A 32 8.12 2.27 -8.43
C TYR A 32 8.71 2.16 -7.03
N LEU A 33 10.01 2.39 -6.92
CA LEU A 33 10.57 2.86 -5.66
C LEU A 33 10.04 4.28 -5.41
N ALA A 34 9.57 4.54 -4.19
CA ALA A 34 9.02 5.82 -3.78
C ALA A 34 10.00 6.96 -4.14
N PRO A 35 9.62 7.89 -5.05
CA PRO A 35 10.56 8.84 -5.64
C PRO A 35 11.25 9.79 -4.65
N TYR A 36 10.60 10.05 -3.51
CA TYR A 36 10.96 11.07 -2.51
C TYR A 36 11.52 10.48 -1.20
N ARG A 37 11.80 9.17 -1.13
CA ARG A 37 12.40 8.54 0.05
C ARG A 37 13.23 7.31 -0.31
N GLU A 38 14.16 6.94 0.56
CA GLU A 38 14.94 5.72 0.36
C GLU A 38 14.12 4.47 0.73
N GLU A 39 14.04 3.51 -0.19
CA GLU A 39 13.48 2.20 0.08
C GLU A 39 14.14 1.08 -0.73
N ARG A 40 13.98 -0.16 -0.26
CA ARG A 40 14.56 -1.36 -0.89
C ARG A 40 13.56 -2.15 -1.72
N THR A 41 12.27 -1.99 -1.48
CA THR A 41 11.19 -2.71 -2.14
C THR A 41 10.19 -1.68 -2.64
N ALA A 42 9.81 -1.77 -3.91
CA ALA A 42 8.84 -0.86 -4.53
C ALA A 42 7.51 -0.89 -3.77
N SER A 43 7.10 0.25 -3.22
CA SER A 43 5.79 0.41 -2.58
C SER A 43 4.97 1.56 -3.14
N PHE A 44 5.49 2.28 -4.14
CA PHE A 44 4.75 3.32 -4.85
C PHE A 44 4.03 2.69 -6.05
N GLN A 45 2.70 2.70 -6.03
CA GLN A 45 1.87 2.18 -7.11
C GLN A 45 1.25 3.34 -7.88
N LEU A 46 1.33 3.29 -9.21
CA LEU A 46 0.62 4.16 -10.13
C LEU A 46 -0.38 3.32 -10.92
N ASN A 47 -1.66 3.70 -10.90
CA ASN A 47 -2.64 3.18 -11.83
C ASN A 47 -2.67 4.05 -13.09
N VAL A 48 -2.06 3.61 -14.19
CA VAL A 48 -1.90 4.42 -15.41
C VAL A 48 -3.21 4.68 -16.14
N ARG A 49 -4.23 3.84 -15.96
CA ARG A 49 -5.55 4.04 -16.57
C ARG A 49 -6.37 5.09 -15.83
N LYS A 50 -6.28 5.11 -14.50
CA LYS A 50 -6.96 6.11 -13.65
C LYS A 50 -6.15 7.39 -13.46
N ASP A 51 -4.85 7.34 -13.78
CA ASP A 51 -3.84 8.36 -13.53
C ASP A 51 -3.79 8.84 -12.07
N ILE A 52 -3.79 7.86 -11.16
CA ILE A 52 -3.75 8.08 -9.70
C ILE A 52 -2.62 7.24 -9.12
N TRP A 53 -1.86 7.84 -8.20
CA TRP A 53 -0.79 7.16 -7.46
C TRP A 53 -1.17 6.88 -6.01
N HIS A 54 -0.50 5.90 -5.40
CA HIS A 54 -0.60 5.58 -3.98
C HIS A 54 0.73 4.99 -3.48
N ASP A 55 1.29 5.54 -2.41
CA ASP A 55 2.46 5.00 -1.72
C ASP A 55 2.03 4.19 -0.50
N PHE A 56 2.19 2.87 -0.58
CA PHE A 56 1.86 1.96 0.51
C PHE A 56 2.79 2.09 1.74
N GLY A 57 3.94 2.75 1.60
CA GLY A 57 4.84 3.00 2.73
C GLY A 57 4.40 4.18 3.60
N THR A 58 3.81 5.22 3.01
CA THR A 58 3.33 6.43 3.74
C THR A 58 1.80 6.49 3.87
N GLY A 59 1.07 5.74 3.05
CA GLY A 59 -0.38 5.80 2.95
C GLY A 59 -0.91 7.01 2.18
N GLN A 60 -0.03 7.76 1.51
CA GLN A 60 -0.42 8.92 0.69
C GLN A 60 -0.77 8.49 -0.73
N GLY A 61 -1.54 9.33 -1.43
CA GLY A 61 -1.91 9.11 -2.81
C GLY A 61 -2.74 10.25 -3.38
N GLY A 62 -2.99 10.22 -4.68
CA GLY A 62 -3.82 11.20 -5.36
C GLY A 62 -3.40 11.44 -6.81
N ASP A 63 -3.59 12.68 -7.26
CA ASP A 63 -3.27 13.15 -8.61
C ASP A 63 -1.83 13.69 -8.71
N ILE A 64 -1.49 14.25 -9.87
CA ILE A 64 -0.18 14.85 -10.12
C ILE A 64 0.17 16.02 -9.18
N PHE A 65 -0.82 16.77 -8.65
CA PHE A 65 -0.57 17.87 -7.72
C PHE A 65 -0.22 17.36 -6.33
N THR A 66 -0.94 16.35 -5.85
CA THR A 66 -0.59 15.69 -4.60
C THR A 66 0.80 15.06 -4.69
N LEU A 67 1.14 14.43 -5.83
CA LEU A 67 2.47 13.90 -6.07
C LEU A 67 3.55 14.98 -6.02
N ALA A 68 3.32 16.10 -6.71
CA ALA A 68 4.22 17.25 -6.68
C ALA A 68 4.39 17.79 -5.25
N GLY A 69 3.31 17.77 -4.46
CA GLY A 69 3.31 18.14 -3.05
C GLY A 69 4.25 17.28 -2.21
N GLU A 70 4.26 15.96 -2.44
CA GLU A 70 5.21 15.04 -1.78
C GLU A 70 6.65 15.32 -2.17
N PHE A 71 6.93 15.61 -3.46
CA PHE A 71 8.28 15.94 -3.92
C PHE A 71 8.85 17.21 -3.25
N ILE A 72 8.01 18.23 -3.06
CA ILE A 72 8.45 19.53 -2.53
C ILE A 72 8.15 19.71 -1.03
N GLY A 73 7.51 18.73 -0.40
CA GLY A 73 7.05 18.81 1.00
C GLY A 73 6.08 19.96 1.25
N SER A 74 5.21 20.30 0.28
CA SER A 74 4.31 21.45 0.38
C SER A 74 2.89 21.16 -0.13
N GLY A 75 1.90 21.53 0.68
CA GLY A 75 0.49 21.58 0.28
C GLY A 75 0.11 22.84 -0.52
N ASN A 76 1.06 23.75 -0.79
CA ASN A 76 0.75 24.97 -1.54
C ASN A 76 0.55 24.66 -3.04
N PHE A 77 -0.69 24.76 -3.49
CA PHE A 77 -1.08 24.48 -4.87
C PHE A 77 -0.26 25.25 -5.92
N LYS A 78 0.06 26.54 -5.68
CA LYS A 78 0.87 27.33 -6.61
C LYS A 78 2.31 26.83 -6.69
N ALA A 79 2.85 26.35 -5.57
CA ALA A 79 4.19 25.74 -5.54
C ALA A 79 4.21 24.41 -6.30
N GLN A 80 3.18 23.57 -6.10
CA GLN A 80 3.00 22.30 -6.82
C GLN A 80 2.89 22.52 -8.34
N ALA A 81 2.04 23.45 -8.77
CA ALA A 81 1.90 23.79 -10.19
C ALA A 81 3.23 24.26 -10.79
N ARG A 82 3.96 25.14 -10.08
CA ARG A 82 5.28 25.61 -10.52
C ARG A 82 6.28 24.48 -10.66
N PHE A 83 6.32 23.56 -9.69
CA PHE A 83 7.19 22.38 -9.76
C PHE A 83 6.89 21.55 -11.00
N ILE A 84 5.62 21.19 -11.23
CA ILE A 84 5.22 20.38 -12.40
C ILE A 84 5.62 21.08 -13.71
N THR A 85 5.30 22.37 -13.84
CA THR A 85 5.65 23.13 -15.05
C THR A 85 7.15 23.27 -15.27
N GLY A 86 7.94 23.32 -14.19
CA GLY A 86 9.41 23.34 -14.28
C GLY A 86 9.95 22.05 -14.89
N ILE A 87 9.53 20.90 -14.36
CA ILE A 87 9.90 19.58 -14.90
C ILE A 87 9.43 19.45 -16.35
N TRP A 88 8.19 19.82 -16.64
CA TRP A 88 7.62 19.69 -17.98
C TRP A 88 8.31 20.61 -19.01
N GLY A 89 8.77 21.77 -18.57
CA GLY A 89 9.55 22.73 -19.35
C GLY A 89 11.03 22.38 -19.52
N GLY A 90 11.48 21.20 -19.08
CA GLY A 90 12.84 20.71 -19.26
C GLY A 90 13.81 21.04 -18.12
N LEU A 91 13.33 21.56 -16.99
CA LEU A 91 14.13 21.77 -15.77
C LEU A 91 14.06 20.52 -14.87
N ALA A 92 14.29 19.34 -15.44
CA ALA A 92 14.32 18.11 -14.64
C ALA A 92 15.54 18.14 -13.68
N PRO A 93 15.35 17.97 -12.36
CA PRO A 93 16.47 17.88 -11.42
C PRO A 93 17.27 16.60 -11.68
N GLU A 94 18.58 16.69 -11.51
CA GLU A 94 19.47 15.53 -11.54
C GLU A 94 19.18 14.62 -10.34
N HIS A 95 18.34 13.61 -10.51
CA HIS A 95 18.16 12.58 -9.50
C HIS A 95 19.24 11.49 -9.63
N LYS A 96 19.92 11.21 -8.52
CA LYS A 96 20.80 10.05 -8.34
C LYS A 96 19.97 8.78 -8.47
N THR A 97 20.02 8.17 -9.65
CA THR A 97 19.44 6.86 -9.93
C THR A 97 20.21 5.83 -9.10
N VAL A 98 19.63 5.37 -7.98
CA VAL A 98 20.13 4.15 -7.31
C VAL A 98 19.45 2.97 -7.98
N SER A 99 19.89 2.65 -9.19
CA SER A 99 19.59 1.38 -9.83
C SER A 99 20.40 0.30 -9.11
N ARG A 100 19.74 -0.45 -8.22
CA ARG A 100 20.24 -1.77 -7.79
C ARG A 100 19.33 -2.82 -8.38
N SER A 101 19.86 -3.49 -9.40
CA SER A 101 19.32 -4.74 -9.94
C SER A 101 19.28 -5.77 -8.81
N GLY A 102 18.08 -5.99 -8.29
CA GLY A 102 17.76 -7.09 -7.40
C GLY A 102 16.53 -7.77 -7.96
N GLU A 103 16.76 -8.81 -8.77
CA GLU A 103 15.76 -9.77 -9.17
C GLU A 103 14.98 -10.21 -7.93
N ASN A 104 13.66 -10.06 -7.98
CA ASN A 104 12.73 -10.97 -7.33
C ASN A 104 11.37 -10.77 -7.99
N ASP A 105 11.16 -11.59 -9.02
CA ASP A 105 9.85 -11.95 -9.52
C ASP A 105 8.97 -12.41 -8.36
N ARG A 106 7.96 -11.61 -8.05
CA ARG A 106 6.76 -12.10 -7.38
C ARG A 106 5.59 -11.41 -8.03
N GLU A 107 5.08 -12.05 -9.09
CA GLU A 107 3.71 -11.88 -9.55
C GLU A 107 2.81 -11.70 -8.33
N ASP A 108 2.02 -10.62 -8.28
CA ASP A 108 0.75 -10.77 -7.58
C ASP A 108 -0.34 -9.97 -8.21
N SER A 109 -1.46 -10.68 -8.32
CA SER A 109 -2.54 -10.32 -9.20
C SER A 109 -3.76 -9.75 -8.52
N HIS A 110 -4.25 -8.60 -8.99
CA HIS A 110 -5.67 -8.24 -9.02
C HIS A 110 -6.50 -9.30 -9.77
N ARG A 111 -6.47 -10.53 -9.27
CA ARG A 111 -7.62 -11.40 -9.20
C ARG A 111 -8.31 -10.98 -7.92
N GLN A 112 -9.64 -10.90 -7.92
CA GLN A 112 -10.42 -10.91 -6.70
C GLN A 112 -9.79 -11.98 -5.79
N GLU A 113 -9.20 -11.58 -4.66
CA GLU A 113 -8.47 -12.49 -3.77
C GLU A 113 -9.46 -13.57 -3.33
N SER A 114 -9.44 -14.70 -4.03
CA SER A 114 -10.36 -15.80 -3.78
C SER A 114 -9.77 -16.61 -2.64
N PHE A 115 -9.96 -16.11 -1.42
CA PHE A 115 -9.63 -16.85 -0.22
C PHE A 115 -10.43 -18.15 -0.22
N THR A 116 -9.72 -19.28 -0.23
CA THR A 116 -10.33 -20.61 -0.19
C THR A 116 -9.85 -21.38 1.02
N LYS A 117 -10.62 -22.38 1.45
CA LYS A 117 -10.30 -23.21 2.63
C LYS A 117 -10.02 -22.37 3.88
N VAL A 118 -10.83 -21.32 4.09
CA VAL A 118 -10.71 -20.44 5.25
C VAL A 118 -11.12 -21.21 6.51
N GLN A 119 -10.22 -21.24 7.49
CA GLN A 119 -10.45 -21.84 8.80
C GLN A 119 -10.05 -20.83 9.87
N SER A 120 -10.86 -20.72 10.92
CA SER A 120 -10.56 -19.88 12.08
C SER A 120 -10.36 -20.76 13.31
N GLY A 121 -9.41 -20.38 14.15
CA GLY A 121 -9.12 -21.06 15.41
C GLY A 121 -8.55 -20.11 16.46
N PRO A 122 -8.31 -20.61 17.69
CA PRO A 122 -7.63 -19.86 18.72
C PRO A 122 -6.26 -19.35 18.26
N LEU A 123 -5.87 -18.16 18.69
CA LEU A 123 -4.57 -17.59 18.37
C LEU A 123 -3.48 -18.20 19.26
N HIS A 124 -2.79 -19.24 18.78
CA HIS A 124 -1.68 -19.89 19.49
C HIS A 124 -0.34 -19.86 18.73
N ASN A 125 -0.36 -19.46 17.46
CA ASN A 125 0.85 -19.41 16.65
C ASN A 125 1.86 -18.37 17.18
N SER A 126 3.02 -18.85 17.61
CA SER A 126 4.09 -18.04 18.20
C SER A 126 4.64 -16.98 17.24
N VAL A 127 4.59 -17.20 15.92
CA VAL A 127 5.02 -16.21 14.92
C VAL A 127 4.05 -15.02 14.88
N LEU A 128 2.74 -15.29 14.96
CA LEU A 128 1.72 -14.25 15.01
C LEU A 128 1.75 -13.50 16.35
N LEU A 129 1.91 -14.22 17.45
CA LEU A 129 2.04 -13.63 18.79
C LEU A 129 3.29 -12.76 18.90
N ARG A 130 4.44 -13.21 18.38
CA ARG A 130 5.66 -12.39 18.33
C ARG A 130 5.47 -11.13 17.50
N TYR A 131 4.80 -11.21 16.35
CA TYR A 131 4.49 -10.04 15.55
C TYR A 131 3.60 -9.03 16.30
N LEU A 132 2.63 -9.50 17.10
CA LEU A 132 1.81 -8.63 17.95
C LEU A 132 2.60 -8.02 19.10
N ALA A 133 3.48 -8.79 19.73
CA ALA A 133 4.36 -8.30 20.80
C ALA A 133 5.29 -7.19 20.29
N GLU A 134 5.87 -7.33 19.09
CA GLU A 134 6.66 -6.27 18.43
C GLU A 134 5.84 -5.01 18.13
N ARG A 135 4.50 -5.12 18.10
CA ARG A 135 3.55 -4.01 17.95
C ARG A 135 3.04 -3.47 19.28
N GLY A 136 3.57 -3.95 20.40
CA GLY A 136 3.18 -3.54 21.74
C GLY A 136 1.86 -4.15 22.24
N ILE A 137 1.37 -5.22 21.60
CA ILE A 137 0.12 -5.90 21.97
C ILE A 137 0.48 -7.19 22.72
N SER A 138 0.08 -7.29 23.99
CA SER A 138 0.34 -8.47 24.80
C SER A 138 -0.49 -9.68 24.34
N GLY A 139 0.03 -10.88 24.62
CA GLY A 139 -0.71 -12.12 24.36
C GLY A 139 -2.04 -12.16 25.09
N ASP A 140 -2.09 -11.65 26.33
CA ASP A 140 -3.30 -11.62 27.16
C ASP A 140 -4.42 -10.77 26.56
N VAL A 141 -4.07 -9.71 25.81
CA VAL A 141 -5.05 -8.92 25.05
C VAL A 141 -5.34 -9.58 23.70
N ALA A 142 -4.33 -10.09 23.01
CA ALA A 142 -4.48 -10.64 21.67
C ALA A 142 -5.30 -11.93 21.61
N MET A 143 -5.00 -12.90 22.48
CA MET A 143 -5.58 -14.24 22.46
C MET A 143 -7.11 -14.27 22.64
N PRO A 144 -7.72 -13.51 23.57
CA PRO A 144 -9.18 -13.47 23.68
C PRO A 144 -9.85 -12.69 22.53
N ASN A 145 -9.18 -11.66 21.99
CA ASN A 145 -9.78 -10.73 21.02
C ASN A 145 -9.54 -11.09 19.55
N CYS A 146 -8.57 -11.96 19.25
CA CYS A 146 -8.17 -12.30 17.89
C CYS A 146 -8.31 -13.80 17.61
N LYS A 147 -8.37 -14.15 16.32
CA LYS A 147 -8.30 -15.54 15.86
C LYS A 147 -7.09 -15.77 14.99
N GLU A 148 -6.57 -16.99 14.99
CA GLU A 148 -5.68 -17.44 13.92
C GLU A 148 -6.55 -17.86 12.73
N ILE A 149 -6.30 -17.24 11.58
CA ILE A 149 -6.99 -17.53 10.34
C ILE A 149 -6.02 -18.24 9.41
N ARG A 150 -6.40 -19.43 8.94
CA ARG A 150 -5.67 -20.19 7.92
C ARG A 150 -6.47 -20.17 6.63
N TYR A 151 -5.81 -19.89 5.52
CA TYR A 151 -6.47 -19.77 4.22
C TYR A 151 -5.53 -20.17 3.09
N THR A 152 -6.10 -20.41 1.92
CA THR A 152 -5.37 -20.58 0.67
C THR A 152 -5.61 -19.37 -0.22
N LEU A 153 -4.52 -18.75 -0.67
CA LEU A 153 -4.53 -17.64 -1.62
C LEU A 153 -3.60 -18.02 -2.77
N HIS A 154 -4.07 -17.91 -4.01
CA HIS A 154 -3.31 -18.28 -5.22
C HIS A 154 -2.63 -19.67 -5.13
N GLY A 155 -3.34 -20.66 -4.56
CA GLY A 155 -2.85 -22.05 -4.41
C GLY A 155 -1.84 -22.27 -3.28
N LYS A 156 -1.40 -21.22 -2.58
CA LYS A 156 -0.48 -21.29 -1.44
C LYS A 156 -1.25 -21.15 -0.12
N ARG A 157 -0.79 -21.87 0.92
CA ARG A 157 -1.39 -21.83 2.26
C ARG A 157 -0.73 -20.73 3.09
N TYR A 158 -1.56 -19.96 3.77
CA TYR A 158 -1.14 -18.85 4.62
C TYR A 158 -1.84 -18.93 5.97
N PHE A 159 -1.30 -18.18 6.94
CA PHE A 159 -1.92 -17.92 8.22
C PHE A 159 -1.75 -16.45 8.61
N ALA A 160 -2.73 -15.91 9.33
CA ALA A 160 -2.77 -14.52 9.74
C ALA A 160 -3.58 -14.36 11.04
N ILE A 161 -3.42 -13.20 11.68
CA ILE A 161 -4.31 -12.73 12.75
C ILE A 161 -5.59 -12.26 12.08
N GLY A 162 -6.74 -12.69 12.58
CA GLY A 162 -8.05 -12.25 12.14
C GLY A 162 -8.77 -11.47 13.23
N PHE A 163 -9.22 -10.26 12.87
CA PHE A 163 -10.14 -9.44 13.65
C PHE A 163 -11.54 -9.64 13.08
N ARG A 164 -12.42 -10.26 13.86
CA ARG A 164 -13.79 -10.53 13.41
C ARG A 164 -14.57 -9.21 13.35
N ASN A 165 -15.38 -9.04 12.31
CA ASN A 165 -16.31 -7.92 12.19
C ASN A 165 -17.75 -8.35 12.56
N VAL A 166 -18.66 -7.37 12.69
CA VAL A 166 -20.05 -7.61 13.12
C VAL A 166 -20.85 -8.44 12.11
N SER A 167 -20.49 -8.40 10.83
CA SER A 167 -21.09 -9.23 9.77
C SER A 167 -20.45 -10.63 9.63
N GLY A 168 -19.53 -11.01 10.53
CA GLY A 168 -18.91 -12.34 10.53
C GLY A 168 -17.75 -12.55 9.55
N GLY A 169 -17.33 -11.52 8.83
CA GLY A 169 -16.07 -11.49 8.09
C GLY A 169 -14.87 -11.17 8.99
N TYR A 170 -13.70 -10.98 8.38
CA TYR A 170 -12.46 -10.74 9.11
C TYR A 170 -11.56 -9.72 8.42
N GLU A 171 -10.98 -8.80 9.18
CA GLU A 171 -9.75 -8.12 8.76
C GLU A 171 -8.57 -9.03 9.12
N VAL A 172 -7.72 -9.35 8.13
CA VAL A 172 -6.58 -10.27 8.30
C VAL A 172 -5.23 -9.55 8.18
N ARG A 173 -4.34 -9.86 9.12
CA ARG A 173 -3.00 -9.26 9.20
C ARG A 173 -1.93 -10.26 9.55
N ASN A 174 -0.80 -10.20 8.85
CA ASN A 174 0.47 -10.71 9.34
C ASN A 174 1.58 -9.68 9.04
N ARG A 175 2.84 -10.03 9.31
CA ARG A 175 3.98 -9.12 9.10
C ARG A 175 4.07 -8.60 7.66
N PHE A 176 3.72 -9.43 6.68
CA PHE A 176 3.96 -9.18 5.27
C PHE A 176 2.69 -8.80 4.49
N PHE A 177 1.50 -9.05 5.05
CA PHE A 177 0.24 -9.01 4.31
C PHE A 177 -0.92 -8.43 5.13
N LYS A 178 -1.84 -7.77 4.42
CA LYS A 178 -3.04 -7.06 4.90
C LYS A 178 -4.16 -7.40 3.92
N ALA A 179 -5.29 -7.89 4.39
CA ALA A 179 -6.48 -8.03 3.56
C ALA A 179 -7.75 -8.13 4.40
N SER A 180 -8.90 -8.22 3.73
CA SER A 180 -10.19 -8.45 4.34
C SER A 180 -10.82 -9.73 3.78
N LEU A 181 -11.22 -10.65 4.65
CA LEU A 181 -12.13 -11.74 4.33
C LEU A 181 -13.57 -11.24 4.39
N SER A 182 -14.27 -11.37 3.28
CA SER A 182 -15.65 -10.91 3.14
C SER A 182 -16.61 -11.62 4.10
N PRO A 183 -17.69 -10.96 4.53
CA PRO A 183 -18.07 -9.57 4.22
C PRO A 183 -17.19 -8.55 4.95
N LYS A 184 -16.96 -7.38 4.33
CA LYS A 184 -16.22 -6.28 4.97
C LYS A 184 -17.18 -5.44 5.79
N ASP A 185 -16.83 -5.20 7.05
CA ASP A 185 -17.66 -4.44 7.99
C ASP A 185 -16.82 -3.95 9.19
N ILE A 186 -17.41 -3.17 10.08
CA ILE A 186 -16.79 -2.68 11.32
C ILE A 186 -16.63 -3.80 12.36
N SER A 187 -15.60 -3.67 13.20
CA SER A 187 -15.42 -4.50 14.40
C SER A 187 -15.80 -3.71 15.64
N LEU A 188 -16.54 -4.33 16.54
CA LEU A 188 -16.88 -3.79 17.86
C LEU A 188 -16.21 -4.66 18.93
N MET A 189 -15.59 -4.01 19.91
CA MET A 189 -15.09 -4.67 21.12
C MET A 189 -15.84 -4.06 22.30
N ASP A 190 -16.63 -4.88 22.97
CA ASP A 190 -17.21 -4.51 24.25
C ASP A 190 -16.12 -4.58 25.32
N ASN A 191 -15.84 -3.44 25.97
CA ASN A 191 -14.88 -3.34 27.05
C ASN A 191 -15.53 -3.47 28.43
N GLY A 192 -16.85 -3.74 28.50
CA GLY A 192 -17.61 -3.89 29.73
C GLY A 192 -17.71 -2.60 30.55
N SER A 193 -17.41 -1.43 29.97
CA SER A 193 -17.64 -0.15 30.64
C SER A 193 -19.08 0.28 30.38
N ASP A 194 -19.98 -0.10 31.28
CA ASP A 194 -21.29 0.53 31.38
C ASP A 194 -21.06 2.02 31.66
N THR A 195 -21.54 2.88 30.76
CA THR A 195 -21.55 4.34 30.98
C THR A 195 -22.94 4.76 31.46
#